data_AF-A0A9N9SL28-F1
#
_entry.id   AF-A0A9N9SL28-F1
#
_cell.length_a   1.000
_cell.length_b   1.000
_cell.length_c   1.000
_cell.angle_alpha   90.00
_cell.angle_beta   90.00
_cell.angle_gamma   90.00
#
_symmetry.space_group_name_H-M   'P 1'
#
loop_
_entity.id
_entity.type
_entity.pdbx_description
1 polymer ?
#
loop_
_entity_poly.entity_id
_entity_poly.type
_entity_poly.pdbx_seq_one_letter_code
_entity_poly.pdbx_strand_id
1 'polypeptide(L)'
;MAELLELQNKLVSMKCCLCNNFLSVPPIMVLSKNGKQSKCGRCKNNNEKPSICRNFTFENVAMDFSFPCIYKDCNEMIPWKEVESHEDACDKKTIKCPIYYQKCEGIFQVRNLEEHCKRYHEKNIYYETFNYSIKASATMISFVLYDNYQFITTIATHNGISEINVAFLKKINDVFTYDLQLISTRNDTFVTYKNQPTSKYDERNHHHRCIIYSECERMNGYPHAEVRDNAPVDILFKKVVLVAVKSLFGDISRYRIKIVPNKEYRNNNKETSSDTAKIENPKNEVNIVDECLEKLKRQFLCPICMEYMVDKIYNCEKGHVLCKNCKVQLTECPSCRIKLGEARCFPLENLADEVVLACLYSKNGCEFTEKLKLLSQHEKECVHKQD
;
A
#
# COMPACT_ATOMS: atom_id res chain seq x y z
N MET A 1 17.64 -22.64 -10.65
CA MET A 1 16.16 -22.70 -10.59
C MET A 1 15.62 -23.07 -9.19
N ALA A 2 16.11 -24.14 -8.54
CA ALA A 2 15.64 -24.52 -7.20
C ALA A 2 15.89 -23.43 -6.12
N GLU A 3 17.05 -22.77 -6.16
CA GLU A 3 17.44 -21.69 -5.23
C GLU A 3 16.52 -20.47 -5.31
N LEU A 4 16.18 -20.03 -6.52
CA LEU A 4 15.27 -18.91 -6.74
C LEU A 4 13.85 -19.24 -6.25
N LEU A 5 13.43 -20.50 -6.40
CA LEU A 5 12.13 -20.95 -5.91
C LEU A 5 12.09 -20.99 -4.37
N GLU A 6 13.16 -21.46 -3.72
CA GLU A 6 13.31 -21.43 -2.27
C GLU A 6 13.28 -20.00 -1.73
N LEU A 7 14.03 -19.09 -2.36
CA LEU A 7 14.06 -17.69 -2.02
C LEU A 7 12.68 -17.01 -2.22
N GLN A 8 11.99 -17.31 -3.32
CA GLN A 8 10.64 -16.83 -3.56
C GLN A 8 9.67 -17.28 -2.46
N ASN A 9 9.70 -18.57 -2.10
CA ASN A 9 8.89 -19.11 -1.02
C ASN A 9 9.18 -18.42 0.31
N LYS A 10 10.46 -18.12 0.59
CA LYS A 10 10.85 -17.41 1.80
C LYS A 10 10.33 -15.97 1.83
N LEU A 11 10.45 -15.23 0.73
CA LEU A 11 9.93 -13.85 0.63
C LEU A 11 8.41 -13.81 0.83
N VAL A 12 7.68 -14.76 0.22
CA VAL A 12 6.23 -14.89 0.36
C VAL A 12 5.84 -15.37 1.77
N SER A 13 6.73 -15.99 2.53
CA SER A 13 6.47 -16.30 3.95
C SER A 13 6.56 -15.08 4.87
N MET A 14 7.24 -14.00 4.45
CA MET A 14 7.44 -12.82 5.29
C MET A 14 6.18 -11.94 5.33
N LYS A 15 5.68 -11.72 6.55
CA LYS A 15 4.44 -10.97 6.79
C LYS A 15 4.68 -9.66 7.52
N CYS A 16 3.83 -8.69 7.21
CA CYS A 16 3.69 -7.45 7.96
C CYS A 16 3.19 -7.76 9.37
N CYS A 17 3.91 -7.33 10.40
CA CYS A 17 3.53 -7.56 11.81
C CYS A 17 2.26 -6.83 12.24
N LEU A 18 1.80 -5.86 11.43
CA LEU A 18 0.62 -5.05 11.68
C LEU A 18 -0.62 -5.63 11.00
N CYS A 19 -0.44 -6.09 9.76
CA CYS A 19 -1.54 -6.35 8.85
C CYS A 19 -1.65 -7.83 8.47
N ASN A 20 -0.61 -8.62 8.80
CA ASN A 20 -0.45 -10.03 8.49
C ASN A 20 -0.49 -10.40 6.99
N ASN A 21 -0.52 -9.41 6.10
CA ASN A 21 -0.32 -9.62 4.67
C ASN A 21 1.18 -9.68 4.33
N PHE A 22 1.46 -10.14 3.10
CA PHE A 22 2.80 -10.19 2.54
C PHE A 22 3.46 -8.80 2.55
N LEU A 23 4.79 -8.75 2.74
CA LEU A 23 5.61 -7.54 2.61
C LEU A 23 5.76 -7.13 1.13
N SER A 24 4.66 -7.10 0.38
CA SER A 24 4.63 -6.96 -1.07
C SER A 24 4.31 -5.55 -1.58
N VAL A 25 4.11 -4.58 -0.67
CA VAL A 25 3.82 -3.17 -1.04
C VAL A 25 4.78 -2.25 -0.28
N PRO A 26 5.57 -1.40 -0.96
CA PRO A 26 6.49 -0.46 -0.32
C PRO A 26 5.79 0.81 0.22
N PRO A 27 6.41 1.54 1.16
CA PRO A 27 7.70 1.27 1.78
C PRO A 27 7.63 0.16 2.84
N ILE A 28 8.65 -0.69 2.89
CA ILE A 28 8.82 -1.69 3.95
C ILE A 28 9.62 -1.07 5.09
N MET A 29 9.01 -0.91 6.25
CA MET A 29 9.62 -0.24 7.40
C MET A 29 9.94 -1.22 8.52
N VAL A 30 11.10 -1.08 9.13
CA VAL A 30 11.50 -1.85 10.33
C VAL A 30 11.03 -1.12 11.58
N LEU A 31 10.34 -1.83 12.48
CA LEU A 31 9.76 -1.26 13.72
C LEU A 31 10.54 -1.62 14.99
N SER A 32 11.28 -2.73 14.99
CA SER A 32 11.99 -3.20 16.18
C SER A 32 13.51 -3.10 16.01
N LYS A 33 14.23 -2.76 17.08
CA LYS A 33 15.71 -2.69 17.07
C LYS A 33 16.36 -4.03 16.69
N ASN A 34 15.63 -5.13 16.88
CA ASN A 34 16.03 -6.48 16.49
C ASN A 34 15.57 -6.86 15.07
N GLY A 35 15.09 -5.94 14.23
CA GLY A 35 14.73 -6.14 12.82
C GLY A 35 13.60 -7.13 12.51
N LYS A 36 13.10 -7.88 13.49
CA LYS A 36 12.10 -8.94 13.32
C LYS A 36 10.69 -8.41 13.03
N GLN A 37 10.39 -7.17 13.40
CA GLN A 37 9.09 -6.55 13.16
C GLN A 37 9.21 -5.60 11.98
N SER A 38 8.56 -5.94 10.88
CA SER A 38 8.44 -5.06 9.71
C SER A 38 6.98 -4.75 9.40
N LYS A 39 6.73 -3.54 8.90
CA LYS A 39 5.44 -3.15 8.33
C LYS A 39 5.56 -2.89 6.85
N CYS A 40 4.50 -3.21 6.10
CA CYS A 40 4.42 -2.89 4.68
C CYS A 40 3.83 -1.49 4.45
N GLY A 41 3.93 -1.01 3.22
CA GLY A 41 3.42 0.27 2.76
C GLY A 41 1.90 0.37 2.75
N ARG A 42 1.16 -0.72 2.99
CA ARG A 42 -0.27 -0.64 3.29
C ARG A 42 -0.53 0.06 4.63
N CYS A 43 0.43 0.06 5.57
CA CYS A 43 0.30 0.60 6.93
C CYS A 43 1.07 1.93 7.11
N LYS A 44 0.63 2.99 6.42
CA LYS A 44 1.40 4.23 6.22
C LYS A 44 1.55 5.07 7.50
N ASN A 45 0.51 5.19 8.34
CA ASN A 45 0.43 6.22 9.38
C ASN A 45 0.22 5.69 10.82
N ASN A 46 0.68 4.49 11.15
CA ASN A 46 0.65 4.02 12.54
C ASN A 46 1.76 4.71 13.38
N ASN A 47 1.35 5.55 14.34
CA ASN A 47 2.23 6.26 15.29
C ASN A 47 2.56 5.45 16.56
N GLU A 48 1.92 4.31 16.79
CA GLU A 48 2.12 3.49 18.01
C GLU A 48 3.49 2.83 18.06
N LYS A 49 4.15 2.68 16.90
CA LYS A 49 5.53 2.18 16.81
C LYS A 49 6.34 3.07 15.86
N PRO A 50 7.23 3.94 16.36
CA PRO A 50 8.10 4.73 15.48
C PRO A 50 8.92 3.79 14.61
N SER A 51 8.88 4.03 13.30
CA SER A 51 9.67 3.26 12.35
C SER A 51 11.13 3.66 12.48
N ILE A 52 12.02 2.67 12.55
CA ILE A 52 13.46 2.89 12.72
C ILE A 52 14.06 3.31 11.38
N CYS A 53 13.77 2.55 10.32
CA CYS A 53 14.30 2.78 8.98
C CYS A 53 13.47 2.04 7.93
N ARG A 54 13.66 2.41 6.66
CA ARG A 54 13.14 1.67 5.51
C ARG A 54 14.09 0.54 5.14
N ASN A 55 13.56 -0.65 4.89
CA ASN A 55 14.34 -1.83 4.52
C ASN A 55 14.57 -1.89 3.00
N PHE A 56 15.43 -1.01 2.50
CA PHE A 56 15.75 -0.95 1.07
C PHE A 56 16.31 -2.27 0.54
N THR A 57 17.05 -3.04 1.34
CA THR A 57 17.61 -4.30 0.86
C THR A 57 16.53 -5.35 0.63
N PHE A 58 15.57 -5.47 1.55
CA PHE A 58 14.41 -6.33 1.30
C PHE A 58 13.66 -5.88 0.04
N GLU A 59 13.44 -4.59 -0.13
CA GLU A 59 12.75 -4.05 -1.32
C GLU A 59 13.52 -4.36 -2.61
N ASN A 60 14.84 -4.17 -2.63
CA ASN A 60 15.68 -4.45 -3.80
C ASN A 60 15.65 -5.92 -4.19
N VAL A 61 15.67 -6.83 -3.20
CA VAL A 61 15.52 -8.27 -3.46
C VAL A 61 14.10 -8.54 -3.97
N ALA A 62 13.08 -8.05 -3.28
CA ALA A 62 11.68 -8.31 -3.62
C ALA A 62 11.30 -7.81 -5.03
N MET A 63 11.95 -6.76 -5.55
CA MET A 63 11.72 -6.25 -6.91
C MET A 63 11.92 -7.28 -8.03
N ASP A 64 12.72 -8.31 -7.79
CA ASP A 64 12.99 -9.37 -8.78
C ASP A 64 12.05 -10.58 -8.63
N PHE A 65 11.08 -10.52 -7.70
CA PHE A 65 10.16 -11.62 -7.41
C PHE A 65 8.69 -11.22 -7.58
N SER A 66 7.85 -12.26 -7.71
CA SER A 66 6.40 -12.14 -7.74
C SER A 66 5.78 -12.61 -6.44
N PHE A 67 4.73 -11.90 -6.01
CA PHE A 67 3.99 -12.14 -4.78
C PHE A 67 2.54 -12.53 -5.08
N PRO A 68 1.95 -13.44 -4.31
CA PRO A 68 0.54 -13.78 -4.47
C PRO A 68 -0.34 -12.59 -4.09
N CYS A 69 -1.48 -12.48 -4.77
CA CYS A 69 -2.54 -11.56 -4.39
C CYS A 69 -3.02 -11.83 -2.95
N ILE A 70 -3.40 -10.76 -2.22
CA ILE A 70 -3.96 -10.89 -0.86
C ILE A 70 -5.42 -11.38 -0.85
N TYR A 71 -6.13 -11.30 -1.97
CA TYR A 71 -7.53 -11.72 -2.05
C TYR A 71 -7.62 -13.22 -2.29
N LYS A 72 -8.31 -13.95 -1.40
CA LYS A 72 -8.33 -15.43 -1.35
C LYS A 72 -8.73 -16.11 -2.67
N ASP A 73 -9.60 -15.47 -3.46
CA ASP A 73 -10.09 -16.04 -4.72
C ASP A 73 -9.22 -15.65 -5.94
N CYS A 74 -8.12 -14.93 -5.72
CA CYS A 74 -7.16 -14.54 -6.76
C CYS A 74 -5.89 -15.39 -6.62
N ASN A 75 -5.59 -16.17 -7.66
CA ASN A 75 -4.43 -17.06 -7.70
C ASN A 75 -3.24 -16.47 -8.47
N GLU A 76 -3.28 -15.17 -8.81
CA GLU A 76 -2.22 -14.53 -9.58
C GLU A 76 -0.96 -14.30 -8.73
N MET A 77 0.19 -14.56 -9.35
CA MET A 77 1.51 -14.18 -8.86
C MET A 77 1.92 -12.89 -9.57
N ILE A 78 2.03 -11.80 -8.81
CA ILE A 78 2.15 -10.44 -9.34
C ILE A 78 3.57 -9.93 -9.08
N PRO A 79 4.27 -9.36 -10.09
CA PRO A 79 5.56 -8.71 -9.87
C PRO A 79 5.48 -7.69 -8.74
N TRP A 80 6.45 -7.66 -7.83
CA TRP A 80 6.37 -6.85 -6.60
C TRP A 80 6.03 -5.37 -6.83
N LYS A 81 6.52 -4.77 -7.92
CA LYS A 81 6.23 -3.37 -8.29
C LYS A 81 4.77 -3.11 -8.65
N GLU A 82 4.03 -4.13 -9.05
CA GLU A 82 2.67 -4.03 -9.58
C GLU A 82 1.60 -4.50 -8.57
N VAL A 83 2.01 -5.03 -7.41
CA VAL A 83 1.09 -5.59 -6.41
C VAL A 83 0.07 -4.57 -5.95
N GLU A 84 0.46 -3.33 -5.60
CA GLU A 84 -0.49 -2.30 -5.14
C GLU A 84 -1.51 -1.96 -6.24
N SER A 85 -1.07 -1.83 -7.49
CA SER A 85 -1.96 -1.57 -8.63
C SER A 85 -2.88 -2.75 -8.96
N HIS A 86 -2.38 -3.99 -8.86
CA HIS A 86 -3.20 -5.18 -9.05
C HIS A 86 -4.26 -5.24 -7.96
N GLU A 87 -3.89 -5.12 -6.68
CA GLU A 87 -4.85 -5.18 -5.56
C GLU A 87 -5.96 -4.14 -5.69
N ASP A 88 -5.64 -2.96 -6.23
CA ASP A 88 -6.60 -1.90 -6.49
C ASP A 88 -7.58 -2.18 -7.63
N ALA A 89 -7.16 -2.96 -8.62
CA ALA A 89 -7.95 -3.32 -9.80
C ALA A 89 -8.57 -4.74 -9.71
N CYS A 90 -8.11 -5.57 -8.77
CA CYS A 90 -8.40 -7.00 -8.70
C CYS A 90 -9.90 -7.28 -8.72
N ASP A 91 -10.33 -8.19 -9.59
CA ASP A 91 -11.74 -8.58 -9.70
C ASP A 91 -12.24 -9.38 -8.51
N LYS A 92 -11.31 -10.00 -7.79
CA LYS A 92 -11.56 -10.75 -6.56
C LYS A 92 -11.48 -9.88 -5.31
N LYS A 93 -11.28 -8.57 -5.48
CA LYS A 93 -11.29 -7.60 -4.38
C LYS A 93 -12.58 -7.73 -3.59
N THR A 94 -12.43 -8.09 -2.32
CA THR A 94 -13.52 -8.15 -1.35
C THR A 94 -13.51 -6.94 -0.44
N ILE A 95 -14.69 -6.50 -0.03
CA ILE A 95 -14.93 -5.40 0.89
C ILE A 95 -15.98 -5.84 1.91
N LYS A 96 -15.78 -5.45 3.17
CA LYS A 96 -16.84 -5.59 4.19
C LYS A 96 -17.85 -4.46 4.05
N CYS A 97 -19.13 -4.75 4.27
CA CYS A 97 -20.20 -3.78 4.02
C CYS A 97 -19.93 -2.43 4.70
N PRO A 98 -19.87 -1.32 3.94
CA PRO A 98 -19.55 0.01 4.46
C PRO A 98 -20.70 0.60 5.31
N ILE A 99 -21.92 0.06 5.17
CA ILE A 99 -23.13 0.54 5.83
C ILE A 99 -23.28 -0.11 7.21
N TYR A 100 -22.71 0.55 8.22
CA TYR A 100 -22.52 -0.07 9.53
C TYR A 100 -23.66 0.13 10.55
N TYR A 101 -24.55 1.09 10.35
CA TYR A 101 -25.62 1.38 11.31
C TYR A 101 -26.74 0.32 11.32
N GLN A 102 -26.76 -0.60 10.35
CA GLN A 102 -27.79 -1.64 10.24
C GLN A 102 -27.32 -3.04 10.68
N LYS A 103 -26.22 -3.14 11.45
CA LYS A 103 -25.67 -4.46 11.90
C LYS A 103 -25.31 -5.42 10.76
N CYS A 104 -25.10 -4.93 9.53
CA CYS A 104 -24.63 -5.74 8.41
C CYS A 104 -23.14 -6.11 8.57
N GLU A 105 -22.81 -7.40 8.56
CA GLU A 105 -21.44 -7.91 8.72
C GLU A 105 -20.91 -8.61 7.47
N GLY A 106 -21.65 -8.57 6.36
CA GLY A 106 -21.30 -9.28 5.15
C GLY A 106 -20.01 -8.77 4.51
N ILE A 107 -19.25 -9.72 3.95
CA ILE A 107 -18.05 -9.48 3.14
C ILE A 107 -18.38 -9.95 1.72
N PHE A 108 -18.16 -9.08 0.74
CA PHE A 108 -18.58 -9.31 -0.63
C PHE A 108 -17.49 -8.88 -1.60
N GLN A 109 -17.45 -9.52 -2.77
CA GLN A 109 -16.70 -8.97 -3.89
C GLN A 109 -17.30 -7.62 -4.28
N VAL A 110 -16.46 -6.62 -4.57
CA VAL A 110 -16.91 -5.24 -4.88
C VAL A 110 -17.96 -5.22 -6.00
N ARG A 111 -17.81 -6.09 -7.02
CA ARG A 111 -18.79 -6.24 -8.10
C ARG A 111 -20.21 -6.62 -7.64
N ASN A 112 -20.34 -7.31 -6.51
CA ASN A 112 -21.62 -7.76 -5.97
C ASN A 112 -22.20 -6.79 -4.91
N LEU A 113 -21.49 -5.69 -4.61
CA LEU A 113 -21.91 -4.76 -3.57
C LEU A 113 -23.22 -4.03 -3.94
N GLU A 114 -23.45 -3.77 -5.23
CA GLU A 114 -24.69 -3.16 -5.71
C GLU A 114 -25.91 -4.02 -5.37
N GLU A 115 -25.88 -5.31 -5.70
CA GLU A 115 -27.00 -6.22 -5.43
C GLU A 115 -27.26 -6.33 -3.92
N HIS A 116 -26.19 -6.42 -3.13
CA HIS A 116 -26.27 -6.41 -1.68
C HIS A 116 -26.94 -5.13 -1.15
N CYS A 117 -26.48 -3.96 -1.59
CA CYS A 117 -27.03 -2.67 -1.15
C CYS A 117 -28.48 -2.49 -1.59
N LYS A 118 -28.87 -2.93 -2.80
CA LYS A 118 -30.27 -2.91 -3.25
C LYS A 118 -31.18 -3.74 -2.35
N ARG A 119 -30.73 -4.93 -1.95
CA ARG A 119 -31.55 -5.88 -1.17
C ARG A 119 -31.63 -5.55 0.31
N TYR A 120 -30.53 -5.09 0.91
CA TYR A 120 -30.43 -4.93 2.36
C TYR A 120 -30.32 -3.47 2.81
N HIS A 121 -29.98 -2.55 1.91
CA HIS A 121 -29.70 -1.15 2.22
C HIS A 121 -30.37 -0.18 1.22
N GLU A 122 -31.61 -0.46 0.82
CA GLU A 122 -32.35 0.30 -0.20
C GLU A 122 -32.40 1.82 0.07
N LYS A 123 -32.43 2.23 1.34
CA LYS A 123 -32.45 3.66 1.76
C LYS A 123 -31.09 4.37 1.62
N ASN A 124 -30.04 3.62 1.29
CA ASN A 124 -28.65 4.08 1.30
C ASN A 124 -27.95 3.85 -0.03
N ILE A 125 -28.69 3.51 -1.08
CA ILE A 125 -28.21 3.46 -2.46
C ILE A 125 -28.72 4.66 -3.26
N TYR A 126 -27.83 5.29 -4.02
CA TYR A 126 -28.12 6.46 -4.85
C TYR A 126 -27.41 6.36 -6.21
N TYR A 127 -27.83 7.20 -7.16
CA TYR A 127 -27.31 7.22 -8.52
C TYR A 127 -26.95 8.64 -8.92
N GLU A 128 -25.72 8.86 -9.40
CA GLU A 128 -25.13 10.10 -9.94
C GLU A 128 -25.29 11.37 -9.09
N THR A 129 -26.52 11.84 -8.90
CA THR A 129 -26.91 12.99 -8.09
C THR A 129 -27.93 12.59 -7.03
N PHE A 130 -27.70 12.97 -5.79
CA PHE A 130 -28.64 12.70 -4.71
C PHE A 130 -28.71 13.82 -3.69
N ASN A 131 -29.81 13.82 -2.93
CA ASN A 131 -30.05 14.77 -1.86
C ASN A 131 -30.00 14.07 -0.50
N TYR A 132 -29.41 14.73 0.49
CA TYR A 132 -29.34 14.27 1.87
C TYR A 132 -29.88 15.35 2.80
N SER A 133 -30.89 15.02 3.60
CA SER A 133 -31.40 15.92 4.64
C SER A 133 -30.45 15.97 5.83
N ILE A 134 -30.01 17.17 6.19
CA ILE A 134 -29.07 17.41 7.29
C ILE A 134 -29.79 17.10 8.61
N LYS A 135 -29.19 16.24 9.43
CA LYS A 135 -29.66 15.92 10.78
C LYS A 135 -28.62 16.39 11.79
N ALA A 136 -29.09 16.94 12.92
CA ALA A 136 -28.22 17.30 14.02
C ALA A 136 -27.52 16.04 14.56
N SER A 137 -26.20 16.04 14.59
CA SER A 137 -25.36 14.96 15.14
C SER A 137 -25.63 13.58 14.53
N ALA A 138 -25.39 13.43 13.22
CA ALA A 138 -25.60 12.18 12.50
C ALA A 138 -24.40 11.82 11.60
N THR A 139 -24.12 10.52 11.47
CA THR A 139 -23.23 9.99 10.43
C THR A 139 -24.06 9.18 9.45
N MET A 140 -23.94 9.49 8.16
CA MET A 140 -24.57 8.81 7.06
C MET A 140 -23.49 8.24 6.14
N ILE A 141 -23.68 6.99 5.74
CA ILE A 141 -22.87 6.34 4.69
C ILE A 141 -23.83 5.87 3.61
N SER A 142 -23.51 6.22 2.37
CA SER A 142 -24.31 5.91 1.20
C SER A 142 -23.45 5.28 0.11
N PHE A 143 -23.98 4.25 -0.55
CA PHE A 143 -23.44 3.69 -1.77
C PHE A 143 -23.98 4.47 -2.97
N VAL A 144 -23.10 4.92 -3.86
CA VAL A 144 -23.46 5.76 -5.00
C VAL A 144 -22.90 5.16 -6.28
N LEU A 145 -23.75 5.00 -7.28
CA LEU A 145 -23.41 4.48 -8.61
C LEU A 145 -23.37 5.62 -9.63
N TYR A 146 -22.35 5.62 -10.48
CA TYR A 146 -22.26 6.49 -11.66
C TYR A 146 -21.77 5.62 -12.81
N ASP A 147 -22.60 5.40 -13.83
CA ASP A 147 -22.34 4.39 -14.87
C ASP A 147 -21.92 3.03 -14.24
N ASN A 148 -20.69 2.56 -14.51
CA ASN A 148 -20.11 1.34 -13.95
C ASN A 148 -19.21 1.60 -12.73
N TYR A 149 -19.12 2.84 -12.27
CA TYR A 149 -18.26 3.26 -11.17
C TYR A 149 -19.00 3.29 -9.84
N GLN A 150 -18.32 2.81 -8.81
CA GLN A 150 -18.88 2.62 -7.48
C GLN A 150 -18.19 3.52 -6.45
N PHE A 151 -18.99 4.30 -5.73
CA PHE A 151 -18.53 5.25 -4.74
C PHE A 151 -19.20 5.05 -3.39
N ILE A 152 -18.49 5.45 -2.33
CA ILE A 152 -19.00 5.57 -0.97
C ILE A 152 -18.99 7.04 -0.60
N THR A 153 -20.15 7.56 -0.25
CA THR A 153 -20.27 8.89 0.33
C THR A 153 -20.43 8.80 1.83
N THR A 154 -19.57 9.49 2.56
CA THR A 154 -19.65 9.62 4.01
C THR A 154 -19.95 11.07 4.36
N ILE A 155 -21.04 11.29 5.09
CA ILE A 155 -21.44 12.59 5.61
C ILE A 155 -21.54 12.46 7.12
N ALA A 156 -20.74 13.21 7.85
CA ALA A 156 -20.80 13.23 9.29
C ALA A 156 -20.97 14.66 9.80
N THR A 157 -22.02 14.87 10.57
CA THR A 157 -22.32 16.15 11.17
C THR A 157 -22.13 16.03 12.68
N HIS A 158 -21.27 16.85 13.26
CA HIS A 158 -21.05 16.92 14.71
C HIS A 158 -20.72 18.36 15.12
N ASN A 159 -21.28 18.84 16.23
CA ASN A 159 -21.05 20.20 16.75
C ASN A 159 -21.20 21.32 15.72
N GLY A 160 -22.17 21.20 14.79
CA GLY A 160 -22.40 22.20 13.75
C GLY A 160 -21.37 22.21 12.61
N ILE A 161 -20.47 21.22 12.56
CA ILE A 161 -19.56 21.01 11.43
C ILE A 161 -20.03 19.76 10.69
N SER A 162 -20.11 19.83 9.36
CA SER A 162 -20.34 18.67 8.50
C SER A 162 -19.09 18.35 7.70
N GLU A 163 -18.66 17.11 7.77
CA GLU A 163 -17.52 16.55 7.05
C GLU A 163 -18.06 15.61 5.97
N ILE A 164 -17.72 15.89 4.71
CA ILE A 164 -18.26 15.19 3.54
C ILE A 164 -17.10 14.63 2.72
N ASN A 165 -17.13 13.34 2.41
CA ASN A 165 -16.17 12.68 1.54
C ASN A 165 -16.91 11.79 0.53
N VAL A 166 -16.45 11.79 -0.71
CA VAL A 166 -16.87 10.86 -1.76
C VAL A 166 -15.66 10.05 -2.17
N ALA A 167 -15.71 8.74 -1.95
CA ALA A 167 -14.57 7.84 -2.14
C ALA A 167 -14.87 6.74 -3.16
N PHE A 168 -13.94 6.44 -4.06
CA PHE A 168 -14.09 5.35 -5.03
C PHE A 168 -13.61 4.00 -4.47
N LEU A 169 -14.28 2.91 -4.86
CA LEU A 169 -13.97 1.55 -4.37
C LEU A 169 -12.87 0.81 -5.14
N LYS A 170 -12.78 1.06 -6.45
CA LYS A 170 -11.74 0.51 -7.35
C LYS A 170 -10.96 1.65 -7.98
N LYS A 171 -9.68 1.42 -8.30
CA LYS A 171 -8.89 2.42 -9.04
C LYS A 171 -9.61 2.78 -10.33
N ILE A 172 -9.81 4.07 -10.53
CA ILE A 172 -10.51 4.62 -11.69
C ILE A 172 -9.44 5.19 -12.63
N ASN A 173 -9.55 4.87 -13.91
CA ASN A 173 -8.72 5.48 -14.96
C ASN A 173 -9.17 6.92 -15.27
N ASP A 174 -10.46 7.20 -15.08
CA ASP A 174 -11.06 8.52 -15.22
C ASP A 174 -10.98 9.31 -13.92
N VAL A 175 -10.74 10.62 -14.01
CA VAL A 175 -10.75 11.50 -12.84
C VAL A 175 -12.20 11.91 -12.58
N PHE A 176 -12.69 11.57 -11.39
CA PHE A 176 -13.98 12.05 -10.90
C PHE A 176 -13.79 13.13 -9.85
N THR A 177 -14.69 14.11 -9.88
CA THR A 177 -14.90 15.09 -8.83
C THR A 177 -16.35 15.01 -8.37
N TYR A 178 -16.69 15.75 -7.33
CA TYR A 178 -18.09 15.95 -6.98
C TYR A 178 -18.40 17.43 -6.74
N ASP A 179 -19.61 17.80 -7.11
CA ASP A 179 -20.19 19.08 -6.78
C ASP A 179 -21.04 18.92 -5.52
N LEU A 180 -20.77 19.74 -4.51
CA LEU A 180 -21.53 19.80 -3.27
C LEU A 180 -22.35 21.09 -3.24
N GLN A 181 -23.66 20.95 -3.30
CA GLN A 181 -24.60 22.06 -3.21
C GLN A 181 -25.34 22.04 -1.87
N LEU A 182 -25.37 23.19 -1.19
CA LEU A 182 -25.99 23.38 0.11
C LEU A 182 -27.27 24.16 -0.12
N ILE A 183 -28.42 23.56 0.18
CA ILE A 183 -29.74 24.12 -0.19
C ILE A 183 -30.46 24.63 1.07
N SER A 184 -30.82 25.92 1.05
CA SER A 184 -31.54 26.60 2.12
C SER A 184 -33.01 26.17 2.18
N THR A 185 -33.60 26.25 3.37
CA THR A 185 -35.03 25.96 3.62
C THR A 185 -35.97 27.05 3.14
N ARG A 186 -35.54 28.32 3.19
CA ARG A 186 -36.46 29.46 3.13
C ARG A 186 -36.65 30.03 1.72
N ASN A 187 -35.61 30.02 0.88
CA ASN A 187 -35.58 30.86 -0.33
C ASN A 187 -35.09 30.13 -1.61
N ASP A 188 -34.98 28.80 -1.60
CA ASP A 188 -34.33 28.01 -2.69
C ASP A 188 -32.91 28.52 -3.07
N THR A 189 -32.28 29.30 -2.19
CA THR A 189 -30.91 29.75 -2.35
C THR A 189 -29.96 28.59 -2.08
N PHE A 190 -28.90 28.53 -2.87
CA PHE A 190 -27.92 27.47 -2.75
C PHE A 190 -26.50 27.98 -2.90
N VAL A 191 -25.59 27.34 -2.18
CA VAL A 191 -24.14 27.51 -2.34
C VAL A 191 -23.59 26.25 -2.98
N THR A 192 -22.77 26.38 -4.02
CA THR A 192 -22.17 25.22 -4.70
C THR A 192 -20.66 25.26 -4.56
N TYR A 193 -20.10 24.21 -3.97
CA TYR A 193 -18.68 23.90 -4.04
C TYR A 193 -18.47 22.93 -5.20
N LYS A 194 -17.94 23.43 -6.31
CA LYS A 194 -17.68 22.61 -7.50
C LYS A 194 -16.35 21.88 -7.40
N ASN A 195 -16.22 20.79 -8.18
CA ASN A 195 -14.96 20.09 -8.42
C ASN A 195 -14.22 19.66 -7.14
N GLN A 196 -14.93 19.25 -6.10
CA GLN A 196 -14.30 18.71 -4.92
C GLN A 196 -13.67 17.34 -5.26
N PRO A 197 -12.45 17.05 -4.75
CA PRO A 197 -11.73 15.83 -5.13
C PRO A 197 -12.40 14.60 -4.53
N THR A 198 -12.51 13.52 -5.31
CA THR A 198 -12.82 12.20 -4.74
C THR A 198 -11.58 11.56 -4.16
N SER A 199 -11.73 10.74 -3.12
CA SER A 199 -10.63 10.00 -2.49
C SER A 199 -10.70 8.49 -2.78
N LYS A 200 -9.63 7.75 -2.47
CA LYS A 200 -9.68 6.28 -2.47
C LYS A 200 -10.35 5.80 -1.18
N TYR A 201 -11.28 4.87 -1.28
CA TYR A 201 -11.90 4.28 -0.10
C TYR A 201 -10.88 3.43 0.69
N ASP A 202 -10.76 3.71 2.00
CA ASP A 202 -9.90 2.98 2.93
C ASP A 202 -10.75 2.30 4.00
N GLU A 203 -10.76 0.97 4.00
CA GLU A 203 -11.50 0.14 4.96
C GLU A 203 -11.06 0.36 6.41
N ARG A 204 -9.86 0.90 6.65
CA ARG A 204 -9.39 1.23 8.00
C ARG A 204 -9.96 2.54 8.52
N ASN A 205 -10.30 3.44 7.61
CA ASN A 205 -10.83 4.78 7.87
C ASN A 205 -12.26 4.92 7.32
N HIS A 206 -13.07 3.87 7.50
CA HIS A 206 -14.31 3.70 6.75
C HIS A 206 -15.52 4.49 7.29
N HIS A 207 -15.45 5.04 8.50
CA HIS A 207 -16.51 5.93 9.03
C HIS A 207 -15.96 7.00 9.97
N HIS A 208 -16.67 8.11 10.11
CA HIS A 208 -16.25 9.29 10.87
C HIS A 208 -15.82 8.98 12.32
N ARG A 209 -16.56 8.12 13.05
CA ARG A 209 -16.14 7.70 14.41
C ARG A 209 -14.81 6.94 14.43
N CYS A 210 -14.51 6.16 13.39
CA CYS A 210 -13.25 5.42 13.29
C CYS A 210 -12.08 6.39 13.10
N ILE A 211 -12.33 7.46 12.35
CA ILE A 211 -11.34 8.46 11.95
C ILE A 211 -11.07 9.45 13.08
N ILE A 212 -12.10 9.94 13.77
CA ILE A 212 -11.97 10.99 14.80
C ILE A 212 -11.70 10.42 16.19
N TYR A 213 -12.50 9.46 16.62
CA TYR A 213 -12.47 9.00 18.02
C TYR A 213 -11.59 7.79 18.22
N SER A 214 -11.02 7.24 17.15
CA SER A 214 -10.38 5.96 17.22
C SER A 214 -11.28 4.88 17.85
N GLU A 215 -12.59 4.95 17.62
CA GLU A 215 -13.57 4.01 18.16
C GLU A 215 -14.38 3.37 17.02
N CYS A 216 -14.32 2.05 16.92
CA CYS A 216 -15.16 1.27 16.02
C CYS A 216 -15.44 -0.10 16.66
N GLU A 217 -16.69 -0.38 17.03
CA GLU A 217 -17.09 -1.68 17.60
C GLU A 217 -16.98 -2.85 16.60
N ARG A 218 -16.72 -2.57 15.31
CA ARG A 218 -16.67 -3.55 14.23
C ARG A 218 -15.25 -3.92 13.80
N MET A 219 -14.25 -3.50 14.56
CA MET A 219 -12.83 -3.71 14.24
C MET A 219 -12.47 -5.18 14.05
N ASN A 220 -12.98 -6.08 14.89
CA ASN A 220 -12.60 -7.49 14.87
C ASN A 220 -12.84 -8.22 13.54
N GLY A 221 -13.56 -7.62 12.58
CA GLY A 221 -13.85 -8.21 11.28
C GLY A 221 -13.30 -7.45 10.05
N TYR A 222 -12.43 -6.44 10.20
CA TYR A 222 -11.74 -5.84 9.05
C TYR A 222 -10.25 -6.25 9.05
N PRO A 223 -9.67 -6.58 7.89
CA PRO A 223 -8.22 -6.67 7.77
C PRO A 223 -7.59 -5.38 8.29
N HIS A 224 -6.67 -5.49 9.24
CA HIS A 224 -5.85 -4.37 9.73
C HIS A 224 -6.56 -3.37 10.67
N ALA A 225 -7.72 -3.75 11.22
CA ALA A 225 -8.46 -2.88 12.14
C ALA A 225 -7.70 -2.53 13.42
N GLU A 226 -6.85 -3.44 13.89
CA GLU A 226 -5.97 -3.23 15.06
C GLU A 226 -4.88 -2.18 14.79
N VAL A 227 -4.69 -1.76 13.54
CA VAL A 227 -3.58 -0.91 13.11
C VAL A 227 -4.12 0.26 12.31
N ARG A 228 -4.39 1.35 13.03
CA ARG A 228 -4.84 2.59 12.43
C ARG A 228 -3.73 3.36 11.77
N ASP A 229 -4.05 3.85 10.57
CA ASP A 229 -3.35 4.98 10.00
C ASP A 229 -3.98 6.25 10.60
N ASN A 230 -3.19 7.08 11.28
CA ASN A 230 -3.56 8.46 11.61
C ASN A 230 -3.66 9.26 10.30
N ALA A 231 -4.75 9.07 9.56
CA ALA A 231 -5.06 9.88 8.41
C ALA A 231 -5.51 11.26 8.92
N PRO A 232 -4.87 12.35 8.52
CA PRO A 232 -5.36 13.68 8.87
C PRO A 232 -6.76 13.86 8.28
N VAL A 233 -7.76 13.93 9.14
CA VAL A 233 -9.19 14.08 8.81
C VAL A 233 -9.41 15.25 7.85
N ASP A 234 -8.62 16.32 8.04
CA ASP A 234 -8.68 17.55 7.26
C ASP A 234 -8.35 17.37 5.77
N ILE A 235 -7.61 16.33 5.39
CA ILE A 235 -7.22 16.09 3.99
C ILE A 235 -8.29 15.31 3.23
N LEU A 236 -9.03 14.43 3.92
CA LEU A 236 -9.97 13.51 3.29
C LEU A 236 -11.37 14.07 3.14
N PHE A 237 -11.76 15.05 3.96
CA PHE A 237 -13.13 15.52 4.05
C PHE A 237 -13.25 17.01 3.72
N LYS A 238 -14.27 17.34 2.93
CA LYS A 238 -14.75 18.72 2.83
C LYS A 238 -15.47 19.09 4.13
N LYS A 239 -14.90 20.04 4.87
CA LYS A 239 -15.55 20.61 6.06
C LYS A 239 -16.46 21.76 5.68
N VAL A 240 -17.67 21.73 6.23
CA VAL A 240 -18.70 22.77 6.13
C VAL A 240 -19.09 23.19 7.53
N VAL A 241 -18.80 24.45 7.88
CA VAL A 241 -19.19 25.02 9.17
C VAL A 241 -20.62 25.56 9.05
N LEU A 242 -21.60 24.77 9.53
CA LEU A 242 -23.03 25.08 9.36
C LEU A 242 -23.42 26.42 9.98
N VAL A 243 -22.78 26.82 11.08
CA VAL A 243 -23.05 28.10 11.74
C VAL A 243 -22.65 29.28 10.85
N ALA A 244 -21.49 29.21 10.20
CA ALA A 244 -21.02 30.25 9.28
C ALA A 244 -21.87 30.33 8.02
N VAL A 245 -22.35 29.19 7.51
CA VAL A 245 -23.24 29.18 6.36
C VAL A 245 -24.64 29.69 6.75
N LYS A 246 -25.13 29.38 7.95
CA LYS A 246 -26.39 29.89 8.48
C LYS A 246 -26.42 31.41 8.57
N SER A 247 -25.32 32.04 9.03
CA SER A 247 -25.23 33.50 9.11
C SER A 247 -25.23 34.19 7.74
N LEU A 248 -24.83 33.49 6.67
CA LEU A 248 -24.72 34.06 5.33
C LEU A 248 -25.92 33.75 4.43
N PHE A 249 -26.53 32.56 4.57
CA PHE A 249 -27.52 32.02 3.62
C PHE A 249 -28.79 31.45 4.29
N GLY A 250 -28.92 31.59 5.61
CA GLY A 250 -30.02 31.02 6.39
C GLY A 250 -29.89 29.51 6.65
N ASP A 251 -30.93 28.92 7.24
CA ASP A 251 -30.91 27.51 7.65
C ASP A 251 -30.84 26.56 6.43
N ILE A 252 -29.75 25.79 6.34
CA ILE A 252 -29.58 24.74 5.33
C ILE A 252 -30.38 23.51 5.74
N SER A 253 -31.19 22.99 4.83
CA SER A 253 -31.94 21.74 5.05
C SER A 253 -31.25 20.50 4.52
N ARG A 254 -30.57 20.62 3.38
CA ARG A 254 -30.12 19.47 2.61
C ARG A 254 -28.86 19.75 1.82
N TYR A 255 -28.06 18.70 1.66
CA TYR A 255 -26.97 18.65 0.70
C TYR A 255 -27.46 18.00 -0.59
N ARG A 256 -27.06 18.52 -1.74
CA ARG A 256 -27.12 17.83 -3.02
C ARG A 256 -25.69 17.53 -3.45
N ILE A 257 -25.39 16.25 -3.64
CA ILE A 257 -24.07 15.78 -4.08
C ILE A 257 -24.25 15.23 -5.48
N LYS A 258 -23.44 15.72 -6.42
CA LYS A 258 -23.41 15.25 -7.81
C LYS A 258 -22.00 14.79 -8.14
N ILE A 259 -21.87 13.54 -8.58
CA ILE A 259 -20.61 13.02 -9.12
C ILE A 259 -20.44 13.56 -10.54
N VAL A 260 -19.25 14.07 -10.85
CA VAL A 260 -18.92 14.69 -12.14
C VAL A 260 -17.65 14.08 -12.70
N PRO A 261 -17.66 13.54 -13.94
CA PRO A 261 -16.43 13.16 -14.62
C PRO A 261 -15.66 14.41 -15.02
N ASN A 262 -14.42 14.54 -14.57
CA ASN A 262 -13.55 15.68 -14.86
C ASN A 262 -12.68 15.41 -16.10
N LYS A 263 -13.19 15.81 -17.28
CA LYS A 263 -12.48 15.64 -18.56
C LYS A 263 -11.29 16.60 -18.74
N GLU A 264 -11.18 17.69 -17.97
CA GLU A 264 -10.12 18.70 -18.11
C GLU A 264 -8.75 18.22 -17.55
N TYR A 265 -8.75 17.27 -16.62
CA TYR A 265 -7.50 16.70 -16.06
C TYR A 265 -6.75 15.79 -17.07
N ARG A 266 -7.39 15.45 -18.20
CA ARG A 266 -6.83 14.57 -19.24
C ARG A 266 -5.71 15.21 -20.05
N ASN A 267 -5.59 16.55 -20.04
CA ASN A 267 -4.62 17.28 -20.86
C ASN A 267 -3.28 17.57 -20.16
N ASN A 268 -3.19 17.51 -18.83
CA ASN A 268 -1.96 17.86 -18.12
C ASN A 268 -1.04 16.67 -17.81
N ASN A 269 -1.47 15.43 -18.08
CA ASN A 269 -0.69 14.20 -17.81
C ASN A 269 -0.43 13.36 -19.08
N LYS A 270 -0.49 13.95 -20.28
CA LYS A 270 -0.24 13.23 -21.54
C LYS A 270 1.22 13.19 -21.99
N GLU A 271 2.16 13.74 -21.22
CA GLU A 271 3.60 13.57 -21.50
C GLU A 271 4.23 12.71 -20.42
N THR A 272 4.23 11.40 -20.66
CA THR A 272 5.33 10.42 -20.43
C THR A 272 4.76 9.01 -20.28
N SER A 273 4.39 8.39 -21.40
CA SER A 273 4.51 6.94 -21.59
C SER A 273 4.01 6.54 -22.97
N SER A 274 4.93 6.25 -23.89
CA SER A 274 4.74 5.19 -24.87
C SER A 274 6.04 4.95 -25.63
N ASP A 275 6.90 4.11 -25.09
CA ASP A 275 7.73 3.24 -25.92
C ASP A 275 7.30 1.80 -25.63
N THR A 276 6.36 1.34 -26.44
CA THR A 276 5.94 -0.06 -26.51
C THR A 276 7.04 -0.86 -27.20
N ALA A 277 7.87 -1.57 -26.43
CA ALA A 277 8.75 -2.60 -26.98
C ALA A 277 7.92 -3.87 -27.27
N LYS A 278 7.92 -4.26 -28.55
CA LYS A 278 7.31 -5.48 -29.08
C LYS A 278 8.02 -6.71 -28.49
N ILE A 279 7.24 -7.70 -28.06
CA ILE A 279 7.71 -9.02 -27.63
C ILE A 279 7.86 -9.89 -28.88
N GLU A 280 9.08 -10.35 -29.17
CA GLU A 280 9.35 -11.47 -30.08
C GLU A 280 9.75 -12.74 -29.31
N ASN A 281 9.53 -13.87 -29.96
CA ASN A 281 9.38 -15.26 -29.50
C ASN A 281 10.62 -15.94 -28.82
N PRO A 282 10.47 -17.17 -28.26
CA PRO A 282 11.20 -17.66 -27.10
C PRO A 282 12.49 -18.42 -27.46
N LYS A 283 13.64 -17.87 -27.05
CA LYS A 283 14.92 -18.61 -26.89
C LYS A 283 15.75 -18.15 -25.67
N ASN A 284 15.17 -17.33 -24.78
CA ASN A 284 15.92 -16.53 -23.79
C ASN A 284 15.69 -16.90 -22.31
N GLU A 285 15.10 -18.06 -21.99
CA GLU A 285 14.89 -18.43 -20.57
C GLU A 285 16.19 -18.68 -19.78
N VAL A 286 17.27 -19.08 -20.46
CA VAL A 286 18.57 -19.35 -19.79
C VAL A 286 19.32 -18.05 -19.42
N ASN A 287 19.23 -17.00 -20.26
CA ASN A 287 19.96 -15.74 -20.03
C ASN A 287 19.36 -14.85 -18.92
N ILE A 288 18.04 -14.86 -18.76
CA ILE A 288 17.34 -14.00 -17.77
C ILE A 288 17.61 -14.50 -16.34
N VAL A 289 17.62 -15.83 -16.15
CA VAL A 289 17.86 -16.46 -14.85
C VAL A 289 19.27 -16.16 -14.34
N ASP A 290 20.27 -16.23 -15.22
CA ASP A 290 21.66 -15.92 -14.88
C ASP A 290 21.84 -14.45 -14.51
N GLU A 291 21.17 -13.52 -15.22
CA GLU A 291 21.24 -12.09 -14.93
C GLU A 291 20.58 -11.74 -13.58
N CYS A 292 19.41 -12.31 -13.28
CA CYS A 292 18.75 -12.17 -11.98
C CYS A 292 19.58 -12.75 -10.83
N LEU A 293 20.22 -13.90 -11.03
CA LEU A 293 21.05 -14.55 -10.02
C LEU A 293 22.30 -13.71 -9.70
N GLU A 294 22.95 -13.15 -10.73
CA GLU A 294 24.10 -12.24 -10.53
C GLU A 294 23.70 -10.94 -9.81
N LYS A 295 22.53 -10.38 -10.14
CA LYS A 295 21.99 -9.20 -9.45
C LYS A 295 21.65 -9.50 -7.99
N LEU A 296 21.12 -10.69 -7.70
CA LEU A 296 20.82 -11.16 -6.35
C LEU A 296 22.09 -11.34 -5.51
N LYS A 297 23.15 -11.97 -6.07
CA LYS A 297 24.46 -12.10 -5.39
C LYS A 297 24.98 -10.75 -4.90
N ARG A 298 24.88 -9.72 -5.76
CA ARG A 298 25.31 -8.35 -5.41
C ARG A 298 24.55 -7.74 -4.23
N GLN A 299 23.30 -8.13 -3.96
CA GLN A 299 22.55 -7.62 -2.80
C GLN A 299 23.13 -8.09 -1.46
N PHE A 300 23.87 -9.20 -1.47
CA PHE A 300 24.55 -9.73 -0.30
C PHE A 300 25.99 -9.25 -0.16
N LEU A 301 26.53 -8.47 -1.10
CA LEU A 301 27.89 -7.94 -1.01
C LEU A 301 27.91 -6.66 -0.17
N CYS A 302 28.89 -6.57 0.72
CA CYS A 302 29.17 -5.33 1.43
C CYS A 302 29.70 -4.28 0.44
N PRO A 303 29.15 -3.06 0.38
CA PRO A 303 29.57 -2.04 -0.59
C PRO A 303 30.99 -1.48 -0.33
N ILE A 304 31.67 -1.95 0.72
CA ILE A 304 32.99 -1.47 1.13
C ILE A 304 34.07 -2.52 0.89
N CYS A 305 33.94 -3.70 1.48
CA CYS A 305 34.92 -4.77 1.28
C CYS A 305 34.59 -5.67 0.09
N MET A 306 33.41 -5.54 -0.52
CA MET A 306 32.92 -6.41 -1.60
C MET A 306 32.94 -7.91 -1.22
N GLU A 307 32.87 -8.22 0.08
CA GLU A 307 32.68 -9.58 0.58
C GLU A 307 31.19 -9.82 0.91
N TYR A 308 30.75 -11.07 0.85
CA TYR A 308 29.40 -11.44 1.27
C TYR A 308 29.16 -11.15 2.75
N MET A 309 28.00 -10.59 3.03
CA MET A 309 27.51 -10.27 4.36
C MET A 309 26.88 -11.52 5.00
N VAL A 310 27.72 -12.42 5.53
CA VAL A 310 27.31 -13.75 6.05
C VAL A 310 27.03 -13.81 7.56
N ASP A 311 27.29 -12.73 8.29
CA ASP A 311 27.07 -12.65 9.74
C ASP A 311 26.13 -11.46 10.07
N LYS A 312 26.49 -10.62 11.04
CA LYS A 312 25.73 -9.42 11.40
C LYS A 312 25.78 -8.41 10.25
N ILE A 313 24.61 -8.03 9.75
CA ILE A 313 24.43 -7.00 8.73
C ILE A 313 23.87 -5.77 9.41
N TYR A 314 24.61 -4.66 9.37
CA TYR A 314 24.23 -3.40 9.98
C TYR A 314 23.56 -2.50 8.97
N ASN A 315 22.57 -1.71 9.40
CA ASN A 315 21.94 -0.70 8.56
C ASN A 315 22.09 0.71 9.16
N CYS A 316 22.32 1.71 8.32
CA CYS A 316 22.22 3.11 8.74
C CYS A 316 20.74 3.52 8.90
N GLU A 317 20.49 4.73 9.43
CA GLU A 317 19.12 5.27 9.60
C GLU A 317 18.38 5.41 8.26
N LYS A 318 19.12 5.65 7.17
CA LYS A 318 18.59 5.66 5.80
C LYS A 318 18.54 4.27 5.15
N GLY A 319 18.83 3.19 5.88
CA GLY A 319 18.65 1.81 5.41
C GLY A 319 19.72 1.25 4.48
N HIS A 320 20.87 1.91 4.30
CA HIS A 320 22.04 1.32 3.63
C HIS A 320 22.70 0.27 4.52
N VAL A 321 23.09 -0.86 3.94
CA VAL A 321 23.64 -2.02 4.67
C VAL A 321 25.16 -2.13 4.60
N LEU A 322 25.78 -2.66 5.67
CA LEU A 322 27.21 -2.89 5.82
C LEU A 322 27.47 -4.21 6.56
N CYS A 323 28.56 -4.90 6.23
CA CYS A 323 28.99 -6.08 7.01
C CYS A 323 29.51 -5.67 8.39
N LYS A 324 29.53 -6.63 9.32
CA LYS A 324 30.10 -6.49 10.66
C LYS A 324 31.52 -5.90 10.66
N ASN A 325 32.39 -6.37 9.78
CA ASN A 325 33.80 -5.98 9.77
C ASN A 325 33.97 -4.51 9.36
N CYS A 326 33.28 -4.07 8.30
CA CYS A 326 33.32 -2.69 7.85
C CYS A 326 32.62 -1.74 8.83
N LYS A 327 31.52 -2.17 9.48
CA LYS A 327 30.83 -1.34 10.47
C LYS A 327 31.72 -0.93 11.63
N VAL A 328 32.61 -1.80 12.11
CA VAL A 328 33.50 -1.49 13.25
C VAL A 328 34.52 -0.39 12.90
N GLN A 329 34.87 -0.24 11.62
CA GLN A 329 35.84 0.73 11.14
C GLN A 329 35.22 2.10 10.78
N LEU A 330 33.89 2.22 10.86
CA LEU A 330 33.16 3.39 10.35
C LEU A 330 32.26 3.99 11.42
N THR A 331 32.33 5.31 11.58
CA THR A 331 31.41 6.09 12.42
C THR A 331 30.21 6.62 11.63
N GLU A 332 30.35 6.74 10.31
CA GLU A 332 29.33 7.25 9.40
C GLU A 332 29.13 6.33 8.19
N CYS A 333 27.91 6.35 7.64
CA CYS A 333 27.55 5.55 6.49
C CYS A 333 28.27 6.07 5.24
N PRO A 334 29.00 5.23 4.50
CA PRO A 334 29.76 5.67 3.34
C PRO A 334 28.86 6.13 2.18
N SER A 335 27.64 5.59 2.08
CA SER A 335 26.68 5.93 1.03
C SER A 335 25.94 7.24 1.28
N CYS A 336 25.66 7.59 2.54
CA CYS A 336 24.80 8.74 2.86
C CYS A 336 25.30 9.67 3.96
N ARG A 337 26.50 9.43 4.50
CA ARG A 337 27.20 10.25 5.51
C ARG A 337 26.43 10.48 6.82
N ILE A 338 25.54 9.55 7.17
CA ILE A 338 24.81 9.59 8.45
C ILE A 338 25.51 8.71 9.46
N LYS A 339 25.55 9.15 10.72
CA LYS A 339 26.11 8.38 11.83
C LYS A 339 25.55 6.95 11.87
N LEU A 340 26.45 5.98 11.93
CA LEU A 340 26.08 4.57 12.03
C LEU A 340 25.67 4.24 13.47
N GLY A 341 24.50 3.64 13.62
CA GLY A 341 24.04 3.07 14.88
C GLY A 341 24.35 1.57 14.99
N GLU A 342 23.73 0.92 15.98
CA GLU A 342 23.78 -0.54 16.17
C GLU A 342 22.62 -1.29 15.50
N ALA A 343 21.82 -0.61 14.66
CA ALA A 343 20.69 -1.23 13.97
C ALA A 343 21.17 -2.28 12.97
N ARG A 344 20.47 -3.42 12.92
CA ARG A 344 20.80 -4.57 12.06
C ARG A 344 19.65 -4.94 11.13
N CYS A 345 19.99 -5.40 9.93
CA CYS A 345 19.06 -5.86 8.91
C CYS A 345 18.79 -7.37 9.03
N PHE A 346 18.08 -7.78 10.08
CA PHE A 346 17.76 -9.19 10.32
C PHE A 346 17.01 -9.90 9.18
N PRO A 347 16.10 -9.27 8.42
CA PRO A 347 15.51 -9.92 7.26
C PRO A 347 16.55 -10.36 6.24
N LEU A 348 17.60 -9.56 6.03
CA LEU A 348 18.70 -9.92 5.13
C LEU A 348 19.65 -10.94 5.76
N GLU A 349 19.86 -10.90 7.07
CA GLU A 349 20.62 -11.93 7.80
C GLU A 349 19.95 -13.30 7.70
N ASN A 350 18.65 -13.37 7.99
CA ASN A 350 17.87 -14.61 7.85
C ASN A 350 17.88 -15.12 6.41
N LEU A 351 17.89 -14.21 5.44
CA LEU A 351 18.00 -14.56 4.03
C LEU A 351 19.40 -15.10 3.72
N ALA A 352 20.44 -14.46 4.23
CA ALA A 352 21.84 -14.86 4.06
C ALA A 352 22.15 -16.23 4.68
N ASP A 353 21.53 -16.56 5.81
CA ASP A 353 21.70 -17.86 6.49
C ASP A 353 21.09 -19.04 5.73
N GLU A 354 20.05 -18.78 4.93
CA GLU A 354 19.27 -19.81 4.26
C GLU A 354 19.51 -19.86 2.74
N VAL A 355 19.97 -18.78 2.12
CA VAL A 355 20.15 -18.71 0.68
C VAL A 355 21.32 -19.59 0.22
N VAL A 356 21.01 -20.53 -0.67
CA VAL A 356 21.97 -21.31 -1.44
C VAL A 356 22.18 -20.58 -2.76
N LEU A 357 23.45 -20.35 -3.13
CA LEU A 357 23.81 -19.65 -4.37
C LEU A 357 24.94 -20.41 -5.06
N ALA A 358 24.92 -20.40 -6.40
CA ALA A 358 26.05 -20.85 -7.21
C ALA A 358 27.22 -19.86 -7.16
N CYS A 359 28.45 -20.38 -7.33
CA CYS A 359 29.68 -19.59 -7.39
C CYS A 359 29.65 -18.47 -8.43
N LEU A 360 30.22 -17.29 -8.09
CA LEU A 360 30.44 -16.18 -9.04
C LEU A 360 31.22 -16.64 -10.29
N TYR A 361 32.11 -17.61 -10.14
CA TYR A 361 32.92 -18.16 -11.23
C TYR A 361 32.25 -19.36 -11.93
N SER A 362 30.94 -19.55 -11.77
CA SER A 362 30.18 -20.59 -12.47
C SER A 362 30.30 -20.49 -14.00
N LYS A 363 30.35 -19.27 -14.54
CA LYS A 363 30.63 -19.02 -15.96
C LYS A 363 32.03 -19.45 -16.40
N ASN A 364 32.98 -19.55 -15.45
CA ASN A 364 34.34 -20.03 -15.69
C ASN A 364 34.46 -21.56 -15.46
N GLY A 365 33.34 -22.26 -15.28
CA GLY A 365 33.28 -23.71 -15.08
C GLY A 365 33.20 -24.16 -13.63
N CYS A 366 33.01 -23.26 -12.67
CA CYS A 366 32.86 -23.65 -11.26
C CYS A 366 31.44 -24.18 -10.97
N GLU A 367 31.33 -25.46 -10.64
CA GLU A 367 30.03 -26.10 -10.30
C GLU A 367 29.65 -25.95 -8.82
N PHE A 368 30.45 -25.22 -8.03
CA PHE A 368 30.22 -25.08 -6.59
C PHE A 368 28.96 -24.27 -6.30
N THR A 369 28.05 -24.85 -5.53
CA THR A 369 26.76 -24.26 -5.15
C THR A 369 26.47 -24.63 -3.70
N GLU A 370 26.38 -23.63 -2.83
CA GLU A 370 26.05 -23.86 -1.40
C GLU A 370 25.53 -22.57 -0.74
N LYS A 371 25.15 -22.67 0.53
CA LYS A 371 24.79 -21.60 1.45
C LYS A 371 25.82 -20.49 1.40
N LEU A 372 25.34 -19.24 1.48
CA LEU A 372 26.16 -18.03 1.36
C LEU A 372 27.43 -18.05 2.22
N LYS A 373 27.36 -18.62 3.43
CA LYS A 373 28.52 -18.74 4.33
C LYS A 373 29.63 -19.63 3.78
N LEU A 374 29.28 -20.80 3.25
CA LEU A 374 30.23 -21.75 2.65
C LEU A 374 30.68 -21.26 1.29
N LEU A 375 29.77 -20.66 0.52
CA LEU A 375 30.10 -20.01 -0.73
C LEU A 375 31.12 -18.89 -0.56
N SER A 376 30.95 -18.04 0.46
CA SER A 376 31.89 -16.96 0.76
C SER A 376 33.30 -17.46 1.10
N GLN A 377 33.43 -18.65 1.67
CA GLN A 377 34.73 -19.28 1.93
C GLN A 377 35.32 -19.84 0.64
N HIS A 378 34.51 -20.58 -0.12
CA HIS A 378 34.90 -21.15 -1.40
C HIS A 378 35.42 -20.09 -2.38
N GLU A 379 34.71 -18.96 -2.56
CA GLU A 379 35.09 -17.95 -3.56
C GLU A 379 36.41 -17.23 -3.26
N LYS A 380 36.92 -17.31 -2.03
CA LYS A 380 38.26 -16.80 -1.68
C LYS A 380 39.38 -17.65 -2.28
N GLU A 381 39.12 -18.95 -2.43
CA GLU A 381 40.09 -19.98 -2.83
C GLU A 381 39.67 -20.70 -4.12
N CYS A 382 38.66 -20.18 -4.82
CA CYS A 382 38.10 -20.83 -6.00
C CYS A 382 39.14 -20.90 -7.11
N VAL A 383 39.41 -22.11 -7.61
CA VAL A 383 40.38 -22.37 -8.69
C VAL A 383 39.97 -21.74 -10.03
N HIS A 384 38.70 -21.35 -10.18
CA HIS A 384 38.16 -20.69 -11.37
C HIS A 384 38.15 -19.15 -11.25
N LYS A 385 38.66 -18.61 -10.12
CA LYS A 385 38.92 -17.19 -9.94
C LYS A 385 40.12 -16.80 -10.82
N GLN A 386 39.87 -16.05 -11.88
CA GLN A 386 40.94 -15.47 -12.70
C GLN A 386 41.38 -14.15 -12.03
N ASP A 387 42.69 -13.92 -11.98
CA ASP A 387 43.31 -12.71 -11.38
C ASP A 387 42.89 -11.40 -12.07
#